data_AF-A0A183MVW7-F1
#
_entry.id   AF-A0A183MVW7-F1
#
_cell.length_a   1.000
_cell.length_b   1.000
_cell.length_c   1.000
_cell.angle_alpha   90.00
_cell.angle_beta   90.00
_cell.angle_gamma   90.00
#
_symmetry.space_group_name_H-M   'P 1'
#
loop_
_entity.id
_entity.type
_entity.pdbx_description
1 polymer ?
#
loop_
_entity_poly.entity_id
_entity_poly.type
_entity_poly.pdbx_seq_one_letter_code
_entity_poly.pdbx_strand_id
1 'polypeptide(L)'
;MSRQLQKRGAFLFQSDPTHLATVAAVSKSSVPVWTTGGRLQLSIAEYFTCSRIASPTAFQAPTDNETFLLDVNPTLKRITNSVVRTSGYLKKLASECTSHKEFAKMSVLVSIAGGYDLQLRLQSVAETDFSLCSGVVIDGVLRDLPVSSVEVKNYSDESKGLHEFLTTTLPKVFAHIPPHLPRFITQIWQPCDIALAARSGCDIFDGSLPYRLSRSGIGWIYEDWNENNLSSMVSDPKFLEFPIEESHNLDAEEWHLPIQPGCNCFTCLHHTRIYISHLHIAQEMLAPMLLMIHNSHQYYRFFSDLRRSISVNKIDSFITHAFNWRFPINILTVDKTNEFKSTVNTDYDDV
;
A
#
# COMPACT_ATOMS: atom_id res chain seq x y z
N MET A 1 -12.34 15.36 14.93
CA MET A 1 -12.29 14.37 13.83
C MET A 1 -13.65 13.80 13.43
N SER A 2 -14.58 13.47 14.33
CA SER A 2 -15.81 12.73 13.97
C SER A 2 -16.74 13.44 12.95
N ARG A 3 -16.83 14.77 12.94
CA ARG A 3 -17.73 15.51 12.01
C ARG A 3 -17.24 15.55 10.55
N GLN A 4 -15.93 15.41 10.28
CA GLN A 4 -15.42 15.47 8.90
C GLN A 4 -15.50 14.11 8.19
N LEU A 5 -15.31 13.00 8.92
CA LEU A 5 -15.46 11.65 8.38
C LEU A 5 -16.90 11.31 8.03
N GLN A 6 -17.90 11.97 8.66
CA GLN A 6 -19.30 11.74 8.33
C GLN A 6 -19.72 12.26 6.94
N LYS A 7 -18.95 13.13 6.30
CA LYS A 7 -19.27 13.68 4.96
C LYS A 7 -18.59 12.94 3.80
N ARG A 8 -17.67 12.02 4.07
CA ARG A 8 -16.88 11.29 3.06
C ARG A 8 -16.83 9.82 3.41
N GLY A 9 -16.88 8.94 2.42
CA GLY A 9 -16.68 7.51 2.66
C GLY A 9 -15.30 7.27 3.25
N ALA A 10 -15.21 6.54 4.36
CA ALA A 10 -13.95 6.22 5.04
C ALA A 10 -13.87 4.72 5.32
N PHE A 11 -12.76 4.09 4.95
CA PHE A 11 -12.46 2.70 5.26
C PHE A 11 -11.39 2.65 6.35
N LEU A 12 -11.64 1.89 7.42
CA LEU A 12 -10.69 1.72 8.51
C LEU A 12 -10.00 0.35 8.39
N PHE A 13 -8.70 0.35 8.17
CA PHE A 13 -7.88 -0.88 8.16
C PHE A 13 -7.13 -1.05 9.48
N GLN A 14 -6.79 -2.30 9.84
CA GLN A 14 -6.07 -2.60 11.09
C GLN A 14 -4.65 -1.99 11.10
N SER A 15 -4.01 -1.93 9.93
CA SER A 15 -2.62 -1.52 9.80
C SER A 15 -2.47 -0.46 8.72
N ASP A 16 -1.53 0.45 8.93
CA ASP A 16 -1.10 1.39 7.89
C ASP A 16 -0.24 0.64 6.86
N PRO A 17 -0.63 0.60 5.57
CA PRO A 17 0.13 -0.11 4.53
C PRO A 17 1.52 0.50 4.24
N THR A 18 1.81 1.68 4.77
CA THR A 18 3.13 2.32 4.69
C THR A 18 4.08 1.88 5.80
N HIS A 19 3.56 1.27 6.87
CA HIS A 19 4.34 0.80 8.01
C HIS A 19 4.34 -0.73 8.09
N LEU A 20 5.54 -1.32 8.05
CA LEU A 20 5.71 -2.76 8.23
C LEU A 20 5.83 -3.11 9.71
N ALA A 21 5.17 -4.20 10.11
CA ALA A 21 5.35 -4.76 11.43
C ALA A 21 6.77 -5.33 11.56
N THR A 22 7.50 -4.88 12.59
CA THR A 22 8.87 -5.35 12.87
C THR A 22 8.90 -6.57 13.79
N VAL A 23 7.83 -6.79 14.56
CA VAL A 23 7.75 -7.86 15.57
C VAL A 23 6.36 -8.48 15.57
N ALA A 24 6.28 -9.82 15.65
CA ALA A 24 5.02 -10.51 15.88
C ALA A 24 4.44 -10.14 17.26
N ALA A 25 3.28 -9.49 17.26
CA ALA A 25 2.57 -9.04 18.44
C ALA A 25 1.12 -9.52 18.50
N VAL A 26 0.62 -10.17 17.45
CA VAL A 26 -0.73 -10.73 17.41
C VAL A 26 -0.88 -11.93 18.36
N SER A 27 -1.96 -11.95 19.15
CA SER A 27 -2.29 -13.00 20.11
C SER A 27 -3.74 -13.48 19.96
N LYS A 28 -4.12 -14.63 20.55
CA LYS A 28 -5.51 -15.15 20.46
C LYS A 28 -6.58 -14.20 21.00
N SER A 29 -6.22 -13.23 21.84
CA SER A 29 -7.15 -12.30 22.50
C SER A 29 -6.93 -10.84 22.15
N SER A 30 -5.91 -10.49 21.37
CA SER A 30 -5.57 -9.11 21.06
C SER A 30 -4.83 -8.96 19.74
N VAL A 31 -4.98 -7.78 19.14
CA VAL A 31 -4.26 -7.35 17.94
C VAL A 31 -3.45 -6.07 18.22
N PRO A 32 -2.27 -5.91 17.62
CA PRO A 32 -1.48 -4.70 17.74
C PRO A 32 -1.99 -3.63 16.78
N VAL A 33 -2.04 -2.39 17.25
CA VAL A 33 -2.21 -1.20 16.42
C VAL A 33 -0.99 -0.30 16.65
N TRP A 34 -0.35 0.12 15.57
CA TRP A 34 0.82 0.99 15.64
C TRP A 34 0.38 2.44 15.54
N THR A 35 0.81 3.26 16.49
CA THR A 35 0.54 4.70 16.55
C THR A 35 1.85 5.47 16.52
N THR A 36 1.76 6.80 16.41
CA THR A 36 2.93 7.68 16.54
C THR A 36 3.63 7.56 17.90
N GLY A 37 2.90 7.12 18.95
CA GLY A 37 3.43 6.83 20.28
C GLY A 37 3.94 5.40 20.46
N GLY A 38 3.97 4.60 19.38
CA GLY A 38 4.38 3.20 19.40
C GLY A 38 3.20 2.22 19.38
N ARG A 39 3.50 0.97 19.71
CA ARG A 39 2.56 -0.16 19.65
C ARG A 39 1.55 -0.12 20.79
N LEU A 40 0.27 -0.11 20.46
CA LEU A 40 -0.83 -0.35 21.40
C LEU A 40 -1.37 -1.76 21.18
N GLN A 41 -1.45 -2.55 22.25
CA GLN A 41 -2.07 -3.87 22.20
C GLN A 41 -3.54 -3.74 22.56
N LEU A 42 -4.44 -3.94 21.60
CA LEU A 42 -5.88 -3.86 21.82
C LEU A 42 -6.47 -5.25 21.97
N SER A 43 -7.22 -5.48 23.04
CA SER A 43 -8.15 -6.61 23.09
C SER A 43 -9.18 -6.50 21.96
N ILE A 44 -9.81 -7.62 21.61
CA ILE A 44 -10.82 -7.64 20.55
C ILE A 44 -12.01 -6.70 20.85
N ALA A 45 -12.44 -6.62 22.12
CA ALA A 45 -13.49 -5.70 22.54
C ALA A 45 -13.07 -4.22 22.47
N GLU A 46 -11.82 -3.90 22.82
CA GLU A 46 -11.28 -2.54 22.67
C GLU A 46 -11.19 -2.14 21.19
N TYR A 47 -10.70 -3.04 20.32
CA TYR A 47 -10.64 -2.79 18.88
C TYR A 47 -12.02 -2.45 18.30
N PHE A 48 -13.06 -3.19 18.69
CA PHE A 48 -14.43 -2.90 18.28
C PHE A 48 -14.93 -1.57 18.84
N THR A 49 -14.65 -1.28 20.11
CA THR A 49 -14.99 0.01 20.71
C THR A 49 -14.36 1.17 19.93
N CYS A 50 -13.07 1.06 19.57
CA CYS A 50 -12.38 2.03 18.73
C CYS A 50 -13.01 2.16 17.34
N SER A 51 -13.31 1.04 16.68
CA SER A 51 -13.95 1.01 15.36
C SER A 51 -15.31 1.70 15.36
N ARG A 52 -16.11 1.46 16.41
CA ARG A 52 -17.42 2.11 16.60
C ARG A 52 -17.29 3.62 16.81
N ILE A 53 -16.35 4.05 17.66
CA ILE A 53 -16.10 5.48 17.92
C ILE A 53 -15.64 6.19 16.64
N ALA A 54 -14.80 5.53 15.83
CA ALA A 54 -14.35 6.05 14.55
C ALA A 54 -15.50 6.19 13.53
N SER A 55 -16.53 5.34 13.64
CA SER A 55 -17.73 5.33 12.80
C SER A 55 -17.43 5.41 11.29
N PRO A 56 -16.56 4.53 10.75
CA PRO A 56 -16.23 4.51 9.32
C PRO A 56 -17.40 4.00 8.48
N THR A 57 -17.29 4.14 7.16
CA THR A 57 -18.19 3.49 6.19
C THR A 57 -18.08 1.97 6.29
N ALA A 58 -16.85 1.46 6.34
CA ALA A 58 -16.58 0.07 6.68
C ALA A 58 -15.26 -0.04 7.45
N PHE A 59 -15.10 -1.08 8.25
CA PHE A 59 -13.85 -1.36 8.95
C PHE A 59 -13.41 -2.80 8.72
N GLN A 60 -12.11 -3.02 8.72
CA GLN A 60 -11.50 -4.33 8.67
C GLN A 60 -11.66 -5.02 10.02
N ALA A 61 -12.21 -6.23 10.02
CA ALA A 61 -12.23 -7.09 11.19
C ALA A 61 -10.78 -7.38 11.67
N PRO A 62 -10.58 -7.61 12.98
CA PRO A 62 -9.26 -7.98 13.48
C PRO A 62 -8.70 -9.18 12.71
N THR A 63 -7.42 -9.11 12.37
CA THR A 63 -6.72 -10.08 11.52
C THR A 63 -5.34 -10.37 12.06
N ASP A 64 -4.84 -11.58 11.83
CA ASP A 64 -3.42 -11.89 12.01
C ASP A 64 -2.70 -11.76 10.66
N ASN A 65 -2.31 -10.53 10.31
CA ASN A 65 -1.61 -10.22 9.06
C ASN A 65 -0.07 -10.22 9.20
N GLU A 66 0.46 -10.57 10.38
CA GLU A 66 1.90 -10.60 10.68
C GLU A 66 2.53 -11.95 10.29
N THR A 67 2.17 -12.46 9.11
CA THR A 67 2.73 -13.71 8.57
C THR A 67 4.15 -13.51 8.06
N PHE A 68 4.48 -12.35 7.50
CA PHE A 68 5.85 -12.03 7.10
C PHE A 68 6.32 -10.87 7.95
N LEU A 69 7.51 -11.00 8.52
CA LEU A 69 8.18 -9.95 9.28
C LEU A 69 9.51 -9.66 8.62
N LEU A 70 10.01 -8.46 8.86
CA LEU A 70 11.34 -8.04 8.48
C LEU A 70 12.38 -9.09 8.92
N ASP A 71 13.20 -9.55 7.97
CA ASP A 71 14.29 -10.53 8.15
C ASP A 71 13.90 -11.92 8.68
N VAL A 72 12.60 -12.24 8.71
CA VAL A 72 12.11 -13.53 9.24
C VAL A 72 11.18 -14.21 8.24
N ASN A 73 11.66 -15.32 7.67
CA ASN A 73 10.81 -16.23 6.91
C ASN A 73 9.81 -16.95 7.83
N PRO A 74 8.51 -16.91 7.53
CA PRO A 74 7.55 -17.63 8.35
C PRO A 74 7.68 -19.13 8.27
N THR A 75 7.52 -19.78 9.41
CA THR A 75 7.27 -21.22 9.45
C THR A 75 5.84 -21.53 9.02
N LEU A 76 5.59 -22.72 8.47
CA LEU A 76 4.23 -23.17 8.16
C LEU A 76 3.31 -23.05 9.38
N LYS A 77 3.80 -23.42 10.57
CA LYS A 77 3.08 -23.27 11.85
C LYS A 77 2.65 -21.82 12.12
N ARG A 78 3.48 -20.82 11.79
CA ARG A 78 3.15 -19.40 11.97
C ARG A 78 2.02 -18.97 11.03
N ILE A 79 2.04 -19.43 9.79
CA ILE A 79 1.01 -19.16 8.78
C ILE A 79 -0.30 -19.88 9.15
N THR A 80 -0.25 -21.14 9.57
CA THR A 80 -1.44 -21.86 10.06
C THR A 80 -2.06 -21.15 11.26
N ASN A 81 -1.23 -20.66 12.20
CA ASN A 81 -1.73 -19.91 13.35
C ASN A 81 -2.44 -18.61 12.93
N SER A 82 -2.04 -17.96 11.83
CA SER A 82 -2.69 -16.72 11.40
C SER A 82 -4.11 -16.98 10.87
N VAL A 83 -4.32 -18.07 10.14
CA VAL A 83 -5.66 -18.54 9.73
C VAL A 83 -6.52 -18.81 10.96
N VAL A 84 -6.03 -19.64 11.89
CA VAL A 84 -6.78 -20.03 13.10
C VAL A 84 -7.15 -18.80 13.95
N ARG A 85 -6.25 -17.84 14.10
CA ARG A 85 -6.49 -16.61 14.87
C ARG A 85 -7.51 -15.70 14.19
N THR A 86 -7.36 -15.47 12.89
CA THR A 86 -8.26 -14.62 12.10
C THR A 86 -9.69 -15.16 12.12
N SER A 87 -9.87 -16.47 11.88
CA SER A 87 -11.17 -17.14 12.04
C SER A 87 -11.71 -17.04 13.47
N GLY A 88 -10.83 -17.12 14.47
CA GLY A 88 -11.18 -16.94 15.88
C GLY A 88 -11.69 -15.52 16.20
N TYR A 89 -11.12 -14.48 15.60
CA TYR A 89 -11.58 -13.10 15.77
C TYR A 89 -12.94 -12.86 15.11
N LEU A 90 -13.16 -13.42 13.91
CA LEU A 90 -14.45 -13.32 13.22
C LEU A 90 -15.60 -13.94 14.03
N LYS A 91 -15.35 -15.08 14.68
CA LYS A 91 -16.32 -15.69 15.62
C LYS A 91 -16.64 -14.77 16.81
N LYS A 92 -15.64 -14.07 17.34
CA LYS A 92 -15.85 -13.08 18.41
C LYS A 92 -16.65 -11.88 17.91
N LEU A 93 -16.38 -11.40 16.70
CA LEU A 93 -17.16 -10.33 16.08
C LEU A 93 -18.65 -10.69 15.98
N ALA A 94 -18.99 -11.91 15.55
CA ALA A 94 -20.37 -12.35 15.46
C ALA A 94 -21.11 -12.28 16.82
N SER A 95 -20.42 -12.65 17.91
CA SER A 95 -20.95 -12.53 19.28
C SER A 95 -21.17 -11.07 19.69
N GLU A 96 -20.26 -10.17 19.31
CA GLU A 96 -20.35 -8.73 19.59
C GLU A 96 -21.49 -8.08 18.79
N CYS A 97 -21.66 -8.42 17.51
CA CYS A 97 -22.79 -7.97 16.69
C CYS A 97 -24.15 -8.39 17.26
N THR A 98 -24.21 -9.55 17.91
CA THR A 98 -25.42 -10.03 18.62
C THR A 98 -25.69 -9.20 19.87
N SER A 99 -24.64 -8.88 20.62
CA SER A 99 -24.73 -8.17 21.91
C SER A 99 -24.97 -6.66 21.74
N HIS A 100 -24.53 -6.10 20.61
CA HIS A 100 -24.55 -4.67 20.35
C HIS A 100 -25.12 -4.36 18.96
N LYS A 101 -26.43 -4.06 18.91
CA LYS A 101 -27.19 -3.78 17.67
C LYS A 101 -26.63 -2.66 16.80
N GLU A 102 -25.82 -1.76 17.35
CA GLU A 102 -25.12 -0.72 16.58
C GLU A 102 -24.08 -1.32 15.63
N PHE A 103 -23.35 -2.38 16.05
CA PHE A 103 -22.34 -3.04 15.22
C PHE A 103 -22.96 -3.81 14.05
N ALA A 104 -24.16 -4.36 14.22
CA ALA A 104 -24.88 -5.03 13.15
C ALA A 104 -25.20 -4.11 11.96
N LYS A 105 -25.09 -2.79 12.13
CA LYS A 105 -25.28 -1.79 11.06
C LYS A 105 -23.98 -1.36 10.39
N MET A 106 -22.83 -1.70 10.96
CA MET A 106 -21.53 -1.34 10.41
C MET A 106 -21.15 -2.33 9.30
N SER A 107 -20.59 -1.82 8.20
CA SER A 107 -20.04 -2.68 7.16
C SER A 107 -18.69 -3.23 7.59
N VAL A 108 -18.50 -4.53 7.42
CA VAL A 108 -17.28 -5.25 7.86
C VAL A 108 -16.53 -5.75 6.65
N LEU A 109 -15.22 -5.48 6.61
CA LEU A 109 -14.30 -6.10 5.67
C LEU A 109 -13.58 -7.25 6.37
N VAL A 110 -13.60 -8.45 5.79
CA VAL A 110 -12.96 -9.63 6.39
C VAL A 110 -11.65 -9.96 5.68
N SER A 111 -10.61 -10.24 6.46
CA SER A 111 -9.34 -10.71 5.91
C SER A 111 -9.37 -12.21 5.64
N ILE A 112 -8.88 -12.62 4.48
CA ILE A 112 -8.54 -14.02 4.21
C ILE A 112 -7.08 -14.20 4.58
N ALA A 113 -6.75 -14.81 5.70
CA ALA A 113 -5.36 -15.00 6.12
C ALA A 113 -4.71 -16.21 5.41
N GLY A 114 -3.41 -16.43 5.63
CA GLY A 114 -2.68 -17.59 5.07
C GLY A 114 -1.40 -17.24 4.31
N GLY A 115 -0.93 -15.99 4.36
CA GLY A 115 0.33 -15.59 3.73
C GLY A 115 0.36 -15.94 2.24
N TYR A 116 1.45 -16.52 1.76
CA TYR A 116 1.58 -16.93 0.35
C TYR A 116 1.05 -18.34 0.06
N ASP A 117 0.61 -19.08 1.09
CA ASP A 117 0.19 -20.47 0.96
C ASP A 117 -1.25 -20.60 0.46
N LEU A 118 -1.43 -21.24 -0.70
CA LEU A 118 -2.74 -21.42 -1.32
C LEU A 118 -3.69 -22.26 -0.46
N GLN A 119 -3.23 -23.36 0.13
CA GLN A 119 -4.10 -24.25 0.89
C GLN A 119 -4.61 -23.58 2.15
N LEU A 120 -3.75 -22.84 2.84
CA LEU A 120 -4.12 -22.07 4.02
C LEU A 120 -5.04 -20.89 3.69
N ARG A 121 -4.86 -20.22 2.54
CA ARG A 121 -5.81 -19.20 2.07
C ARG A 121 -7.17 -19.81 1.75
N LEU A 122 -7.22 -20.96 1.06
CA LEU A 122 -8.48 -21.66 0.76
C LEU A 122 -9.16 -22.17 2.04
N GLN A 123 -8.40 -22.63 3.03
CA GLN A 123 -8.92 -22.94 4.36
C GLN A 123 -9.54 -21.70 5.00
N SER A 124 -8.85 -20.55 4.97
CA SER A 124 -9.39 -19.29 5.50
C SER A 124 -10.68 -18.87 4.79
N VAL A 125 -10.79 -19.06 3.47
CA VAL A 125 -12.03 -18.84 2.72
C VAL A 125 -13.14 -19.77 3.21
N ALA A 126 -12.86 -21.08 3.34
CA ALA A 126 -13.84 -22.07 3.76
C ALA A 126 -14.36 -21.85 5.20
N GLU A 127 -13.54 -21.27 6.07
CA GLU A 127 -13.90 -20.94 7.45
C GLU A 127 -14.64 -19.59 7.59
N THR A 128 -14.69 -18.78 6.52
CA THR A 128 -15.29 -17.43 6.54
C THR A 128 -16.78 -17.48 6.21
N ASP A 129 -17.61 -16.96 7.11
CA ASP A 129 -19.03 -16.71 6.84
C ASP A 129 -19.21 -15.38 6.10
N PHE A 130 -19.30 -15.45 4.78
CA PHE A 130 -19.48 -14.28 3.92
C PHE A 130 -20.83 -13.58 4.05
N SER A 131 -21.83 -14.18 4.71
CA SER A 131 -23.16 -13.55 4.88
C SER A 131 -23.13 -12.32 5.78
N LEU A 132 -22.09 -12.19 6.60
CA LEU A 132 -21.87 -11.08 7.53
C LEU A 132 -20.88 -10.03 6.99
N CYS A 133 -20.43 -10.17 5.73
CA CYS A 133 -19.34 -9.40 5.17
C CYS A 133 -19.84 -8.38 4.14
N SER A 134 -19.16 -7.24 4.07
CA SER A 134 -19.38 -6.19 3.05
C SER A 134 -18.24 -6.07 2.05
N GLY A 135 -17.15 -6.83 2.27
CA GLY A 135 -15.99 -6.89 1.40
C GLY A 135 -14.93 -7.82 1.96
N VAL A 136 -13.93 -8.15 1.15
CA VAL A 136 -12.86 -9.08 1.49
C VAL A 136 -11.50 -8.39 1.33
N VAL A 137 -10.61 -8.56 2.29
CA VAL A 137 -9.24 -8.02 2.27
C VAL A 137 -8.24 -9.15 2.12
N ILE A 138 -7.29 -8.95 1.20
CA ILE A 138 -6.08 -9.77 1.08
C ILE A 138 -4.94 -8.96 1.71
N ASP A 139 -4.50 -9.42 2.89
CA ASP A 139 -3.41 -8.84 3.67
C ASP A 139 -2.30 -9.88 3.92
N GLY A 140 -1.22 -9.47 4.61
CA GLY A 140 -0.11 -10.36 4.95
C GLY A 140 0.73 -10.78 3.74
N VAL A 141 0.69 -9.99 2.67
CA VAL A 141 1.47 -10.14 1.45
C VAL A 141 2.41 -8.95 1.37
N LEU A 142 3.70 -9.18 1.63
CA LEU A 142 4.71 -8.11 1.64
C LEU A 142 5.53 -8.15 0.36
N ARG A 143 5.67 -6.99 -0.31
CA ARG A 143 6.68 -6.77 -1.35
C ARG A 143 8.03 -6.37 -0.76
N ASP A 144 8.00 -5.58 0.31
CA ASP A 144 9.17 -4.90 0.87
C ASP A 144 9.84 -5.76 1.95
N LEU A 145 10.64 -6.73 1.52
CA LEU A 145 11.72 -7.24 2.37
C LEU A 145 12.93 -6.32 2.09
N PRO A 146 13.42 -5.54 3.06
CA PRO A 146 14.65 -4.80 2.89
C PRO A 146 15.79 -5.81 2.82
N VAL A 147 16.45 -5.88 1.68
CA VAL A 147 17.77 -6.50 1.58
C VAL A 147 18.77 -5.57 2.26
N SER A 148 18.84 -5.63 3.57
CA SER A 148 20.03 -5.22 4.31
C SER A 148 20.50 -6.40 5.14
N SER A 149 21.56 -7.04 4.64
CA SER A 149 22.39 -8.04 5.33
C SER A 149 21.68 -9.32 5.80
N VAL A 150 21.40 -10.26 4.90
CA VAL A 150 21.73 -11.70 5.05
C VAL A 150 21.57 -12.36 3.68
N GLU A 151 22.59 -13.09 3.22
CA GLU A 151 22.49 -14.04 2.11
C GLU A 151 21.47 -15.14 2.45
N VAL A 152 20.19 -14.94 2.11
CA VAL A 152 19.18 -16.00 2.20
C VAL A 152 19.29 -16.87 0.94
N LYS A 153 20.09 -17.93 1.04
CA LYS A 153 20.43 -18.88 -0.04
C LYS A 153 19.26 -19.65 -0.67
N ASN A 154 17.99 -19.37 -0.35
CA ASN A 154 16.82 -20.09 -0.89
C ASN A 154 15.61 -19.23 -1.31
N TYR A 155 15.72 -17.89 -1.32
CA TYR A 155 14.72 -17.01 -1.91
C TYR A 155 15.43 -15.90 -2.69
N SER A 156 16.08 -16.28 -3.80
CA SER A 156 16.91 -15.38 -4.59
C SER A 156 16.14 -14.41 -5.50
N ASP A 157 14.81 -14.34 -5.37
CA ASP A 157 13.99 -13.46 -6.20
C ASP A 157 12.65 -13.16 -5.52
N GLU A 158 12.64 -12.17 -4.62
CA GLU A 158 11.43 -11.67 -3.94
C GLU A 158 10.32 -11.29 -4.92
N SER A 159 10.69 -10.91 -6.14
CA SER A 159 9.76 -10.64 -7.22
C SER A 159 9.01 -11.89 -7.72
N LYS A 160 9.60 -13.09 -7.62
CA LYS A 160 8.95 -14.34 -8.01
C LYS A 160 7.85 -14.76 -7.04
N GLY A 161 8.07 -14.62 -5.73
CA GLY A 161 7.07 -15.00 -4.73
C GLY A 161 5.79 -14.19 -4.85
N LEU A 162 5.92 -12.85 -4.91
CA LEU A 162 4.76 -11.96 -5.10
C LEU A 162 4.13 -12.15 -6.47
N HIS A 163 4.92 -12.25 -7.53
CA HIS A 163 4.40 -12.50 -8.87
C HIS A 163 3.62 -13.82 -8.94
N GLU A 164 4.15 -14.92 -8.39
CA GLU A 164 3.45 -16.21 -8.32
C GLU A 164 2.17 -16.11 -7.49
N PHE A 165 2.22 -15.44 -6.35
CA PHE A 165 1.03 -15.20 -5.54
C PHE A 165 -0.04 -14.46 -6.34
N LEU A 166 0.30 -13.34 -6.97
CA LEU A 166 -0.63 -12.51 -7.73
C LEU A 166 -1.17 -13.24 -8.97
N THR A 167 -0.37 -14.03 -9.66
CA THR A 167 -0.76 -14.70 -10.92
C THR A 167 -1.38 -16.08 -10.75
N THR A 168 -1.11 -16.77 -9.64
CA THR A 168 -1.51 -18.17 -9.44
C THR A 168 -2.37 -18.36 -8.19
N THR A 169 -1.93 -17.87 -7.03
CA THR A 169 -2.65 -18.07 -5.76
C THR A 169 -3.90 -17.21 -5.69
N LEU A 170 -3.75 -15.91 -5.96
CA LEU A 170 -4.81 -14.91 -5.81
C LEU A 170 -6.04 -15.22 -6.68
N PRO A 171 -5.93 -15.58 -7.99
CA PRO A 171 -7.09 -15.97 -8.79
C PRO A 171 -7.83 -17.19 -8.23
N LYS A 172 -7.10 -18.19 -7.71
CA LYS A 172 -7.68 -19.40 -7.12
C LYS A 172 -8.42 -19.09 -5.83
N VAL A 173 -7.91 -18.15 -5.03
CA VAL A 173 -8.59 -17.65 -3.82
C VAL A 173 -9.85 -16.89 -4.20
N PHE A 174 -9.77 -15.95 -5.15
CA PHE A 174 -10.92 -15.14 -5.59
C PHE A 174 -12.02 -15.95 -6.28
N ALA A 175 -11.69 -17.08 -6.92
CA ALA A 175 -12.69 -18.01 -7.46
C ALA A 175 -13.64 -18.58 -6.39
N HIS A 176 -13.23 -18.59 -5.12
CA HIS A 176 -14.04 -19.07 -4.00
C HIS A 176 -14.67 -17.94 -3.16
N ILE A 177 -14.46 -16.67 -3.54
CA ILE A 177 -15.07 -15.51 -2.88
C ILE A 177 -16.33 -15.09 -3.65
N PRO A 178 -17.46 -14.84 -2.96
CA PRO A 178 -18.69 -14.39 -3.61
C PRO A 178 -18.45 -13.19 -4.53
N PRO A 179 -18.91 -13.24 -5.80
CA PRO A 179 -18.51 -12.26 -6.82
C PRO A 179 -19.08 -10.86 -6.60
N HIS A 180 -20.09 -10.71 -5.74
CA HIS A 180 -20.68 -9.41 -5.40
C HIS A 180 -19.90 -8.68 -4.29
N LEU A 181 -18.97 -9.35 -3.61
CA LEU A 181 -18.17 -8.73 -2.56
C LEU A 181 -16.94 -8.04 -3.17
N PRO A 182 -16.72 -6.74 -2.88
CA PRO A 182 -15.52 -6.04 -3.32
C PRO A 182 -14.28 -6.65 -2.66
N ARG A 183 -13.22 -6.84 -3.45
CA ARG A 183 -11.95 -7.43 -3.05
C ARG A 183 -10.87 -6.37 -2.96
N PHE A 184 -10.37 -6.18 -1.75
CA PHE A 184 -9.30 -5.26 -1.42
C PHE A 184 -7.98 -6.01 -1.35
N ILE A 185 -6.89 -5.39 -1.79
CA ILE A 185 -5.54 -5.81 -1.48
C ILE A 185 -4.75 -4.61 -0.99
N THR A 186 -3.97 -4.81 0.06
CA THR A 186 -3.15 -3.76 0.68
C THR A 186 -1.68 -4.13 0.60
N GLN A 187 -0.78 -3.16 0.74
CA GLN A 187 0.68 -3.33 0.82
C GLN A 187 1.35 -3.75 -0.50
N ILE A 188 0.61 -3.78 -1.61
CA ILE A 188 1.18 -3.80 -2.96
C ILE A 188 1.02 -2.41 -3.57
N TRP A 189 2.11 -1.87 -4.09
CA TRP A 189 2.15 -0.46 -4.48
C TRP A 189 2.84 -0.22 -5.81
N GLN A 190 3.42 -1.24 -6.44
CA GLN A 190 4.07 -1.06 -7.73
C GLN A 190 3.06 -1.15 -8.88
N PRO A 191 3.18 -0.31 -9.91
CA PRO A 191 2.22 -0.29 -11.02
C PRO A 191 1.99 -1.68 -11.64
N CYS A 192 3.05 -2.46 -11.84
CA CYS A 192 2.94 -3.82 -12.39
C CYS A 192 2.18 -4.79 -11.46
N ASP A 193 2.40 -4.73 -10.14
CA ASP A 193 1.67 -5.59 -9.20
C ASP A 193 0.19 -5.24 -9.13
N ILE A 194 -0.12 -3.94 -9.11
CA ILE A 194 -1.50 -3.46 -9.10
C ILE A 194 -2.21 -3.96 -10.36
N ALA A 195 -1.56 -3.86 -11.53
CA ALA A 195 -2.11 -4.36 -12.78
C ALA A 195 -2.32 -5.89 -12.77
N LEU A 196 -1.37 -6.66 -12.23
CA LEU A 196 -1.49 -8.12 -12.08
C LEU A 196 -2.61 -8.50 -11.11
N ALA A 197 -2.69 -7.86 -9.95
CA ALA A 197 -3.75 -8.08 -8.97
C ALA A 197 -5.13 -7.72 -9.52
N ALA A 198 -5.24 -6.63 -10.28
CA ALA A 198 -6.48 -6.24 -10.96
C ALA A 198 -6.91 -7.28 -11.98
N ARG A 199 -5.98 -7.78 -12.81
CA ARG A 199 -6.23 -8.90 -13.74
C ARG A 199 -6.72 -10.15 -13.00
N SER A 200 -6.19 -10.40 -11.81
CA SER A 200 -6.58 -11.55 -10.98
C SER A 200 -7.95 -11.40 -10.32
N GLY A 201 -8.59 -10.22 -10.42
CA GLY A 201 -9.95 -9.96 -9.92
C GLY A 201 -10.00 -9.11 -8.65
N CYS A 202 -8.94 -8.36 -8.32
CA CYS A 202 -8.93 -7.38 -7.24
C CYS A 202 -9.55 -6.05 -7.68
N ASP A 203 -10.33 -5.42 -6.81
CA ASP A 203 -11.12 -4.23 -7.13
C ASP A 203 -10.53 -2.95 -6.53
N ILE A 204 -10.00 -3.02 -5.30
CA ILE A 204 -9.62 -1.85 -4.51
C ILE A 204 -8.20 -2.00 -3.95
N PHE A 205 -7.42 -0.92 -4.08
CA PHE A 205 -6.03 -0.82 -3.68
C PHE A 205 -5.84 0.35 -2.74
N ASP A 206 -4.77 0.31 -1.93
CA ASP A 206 -4.38 1.46 -1.12
C ASP A 206 -3.63 2.53 -1.94
N GLY A 207 -3.55 3.74 -1.37
CA GLY A 207 -2.92 4.91 -1.98
C GLY A 207 -1.46 5.11 -1.59
N SER A 208 -0.74 4.06 -1.17
CA SER A 208 0.60 4.22 -0.59
C SER A 208 1.66 4.68 -1.59
N LEU A 209 1.55 4.35 -2.88
CA LEU A 209 2.59 4.68 -3.86
C LEU A 209 2.86 6.19 -3.94
N PRO A 210 1.87 7.07 -4.21
CA PRO A 210 2.09 8.52 -4.19
C PRO A 210 2.75 9.02 -2.91
N TYR A 211 2.36 8.47 -1.76
CA TYR A 211 2.94 8.82 -0.47
C TYR A 211 4.42 8.45 -0.37
N ARG A 212 4.76 7.19 -0.69
CA ARG A 212 6.14 6.69 -0.67
C ARG A 212 7.02 7.50 -1.61
N LEU A 213 6.59 7.70 -2.86
CA LEU A 213 7.33 8.49 -3.84
C LEU A 213 7.62 9.91 -3.33
N SER A 214 6.58 10.59 -2.83
CA SER A 214 6.70 12.01 -2.45
C SER A 214 7.61 12.21 -1.23
N ARG A 215 7.58 11.30 -0.26
CA ARG A 215 8.48 11.36 0.92
C ARG A 215 9.92 11.03 0.58
N SER A 216 10.15 10.23 -0.45
CA SER A 216 11.49 9.90 -0.94
C SER A 216 12.03 10.91 -1.95
N GLY A 217 11.31 12.02 -2.19
CA GLY A 217 11.73 13.05 -3.15
C GLY A 217 11.63 12.57 -4.60
N ILE A 218 10.72 11.66 -4.93
CA ILE A 218 10.57 11.10 -6.27
C ILE A 218 9.33 11.69 -6.95
N GLY A 219 9.51 12.23 -8.16
CA GLY A 219 8.43 12.61 -9.06
C GLY A 219 8.20 11.54 -10.13
N TRP A 220 7.02 10.93 -10.15
CA TRP A 220 6.66 9.92 -11.17
C TRP A 220 6.47 10.58 -12.55
N ILE A 221 7.13 10.03 -13.57
CA ILE A 221 6.86 10.37 -14.98
C ILE A 221 5.99 9.26 -15.57
N TYR A 222 4.68 9.50 -15.69
CA TYR A 222 3.72 8.52 -16.20
C TYR A 222 3.33 8.82 -17.64
N GLU A 223 3.52 7.85 -18.51
CA GLU A 223 3.06 7.89 -19.90
C GLU A 223 1.71 7.17 -20.00
N ASP A 224 0.74 7.83 -20.62
CA ASP A 224 -0.58 7.22 -20.80
C ASP A 224 -0.47 5.94 -21.64
N TRP A 225 -1.23 4.93 -21.26
CA TRP A 225 -1.28 3.69 -22.00
C TRP A 225 -1.91 3.90 -23.37
N ASN A 226 -1.28 3.42 -24.44
CA ASN A 226 -1.88 3.44 -25.78
C ASN A 226 -2.23 2.03 -26.22
N GLU A 227 -3.50 1.83 -26.54
CA GLU A 227 -4.07 0.55 -26.95
C GLU A 227 -3.43 -0.04 -28.24
N ASN A 228 -2.94 0.83 -29.11
CA ASN A 228 -2.41 0.47 -30.43
C ASN A 228 -0.88 0.52 -30.49
N ASN A 229 -0.24 1.03 -29.45
CA ASN A 229 1.21 1.10 -29.39
C ASN A 229 1.69 0.03 -28.41
N LEU A 230 2.35 -1.01 -28.92
CA LEU A 230 3.18 -1.84 -28.03
C LEU A 230 4.28 -0.92 -27.54
N SER A 231 4.18 -0.51 -26.27
CA SER A 231 5.18 0.24 -25.51
C SER A 231 6.54 0.19 -26.19
N SER A 232 6.89 1.23 -26.95
CA SER A 232 8.29 1.43 -27.30
C SER A 232 8.99 1.62 -25.97
N MET A 233 10.01 0.80 -25.67
CA MET A 233 10.89 1.07 -24.53
C MET A 233 11.67 2.35 -24.83
N VAL A 234 11.00 3.50 -24.70
CA VAL A 234 11.65 4.79 -24.84
C VAL A 234 12.58 4.94 -23.65
N SER A 235 13.83 5.29 -23.93
CA SER A 235 14.93 5.50 -22.99
C SER A 235 14.69 6.66 -22.00
N ASP A 236 13.49 7.23 -21.97
CA ASP A 236 13.14 8.35 -21.12
C ASP A 236 13.05 7.93 -19.64
N PRO A 237 13.44 8.83 -18.73
CA PRO A 237 13.38 8.56 -17.29
C PRO A 237 11.94 8.31 -16.86
N LYS A 238 11.74 7.23 -16.09
CA LYS A 238 10.43 6.82 -15.57
C LYS A 238 10.04 7.57 -14.29
N PHE A 239 11.02 8.24 -13.69
CA PHE A 239 10.87 9.10 -12.54
C PHE A 239 12.02 10.11 -12.48
N LEU A 240 11.84 11.17 -11.70
CA LEU A 240 12.88 12.13 -11.34
C LEU A 240 13.13 12.05 -9.84
N GLU A 241 14.39 12.16 -9.44
CA GLU A 241 14.79 12.26 -8.04
C GLU A 241 15.10 13.71 -7.67
N PHE A 242 14.71 14.09 -6.46
CA PHE A 242 14.95 15.41 -5.88
C PHE A 242 15.65 15.27 -4.50
N PRO A 243 16.56 16.19 -4.15
CA PRO A 243 17.07 17.25 -5.02
C PRO A 243 17.88 16.69 -6.20
N ILE A 244 17.97 17.47 -7.27
CA ILE A 244 18.81 17.16 -8.43
C ILE A 244 20.27 17.15 -7.95
N GLU A 245 21.04 16.11 -8.30
CA GLU A 245 22.43 16.00 -7.89
C GLU A 245 23.27 17.18 -8.39
N GLU A 246 24.20 17.66 -7.56
CA GLU A 246 25.11 18.77 -7.90
C GLU A 246 26.05 18.45 -9.08
N SER A 247 26.20 17.17 -9.42
CA SER A 247 26.96 16.70 -10.58
C SER A 247 26.33 17.10 -11.91
N HIS A 248 25.03 17.45 -11.92
CA HIS A 248 24.32 17.93 -13.10
C HIS A 248 24.60 19.40 -13.39
N ASN A 249 24.58 19.76 -14.68
CA ASN A 249 24.58 21.16 -15.09
C ASN A 249 23.23 21.79 -14.74
N LEU A 250 23.16 22.55 -13.64
CA LEU A 250 21.94 23.20 -13.14
C LEU A 250 21.38 24.27 -14.10
N ASP A 251 22.21 24.81 -15.00
CA ASP A 251 21.79 25.78 -16.03
C ASP A 251 21.14 25.11 -17.26
N ALA A 252 21.03 23.78 -17.29
CA ALA A 252 20.39 23.09 -18.39
C ALA A 252 18.89 23.43 -18.47
N GLU A 253 18.42 23.73 -19.69
CA GLU A 253 17.02 24.14 -19.95
C GLU A 253 16.00 23.12 -19.45
N GLU A 254 16.36 21.84 -19.38
CA GLU A 254 15.49 20.76 -18.92
C GLU A 254 15.04 20.92 -17.45
N TRP A 255 15.82 21.59 -16.60
CA TRP A 255 15.48 21.81 -15.19
C TRP A 255 14.47 22.94 -14.98
N HIS A 256 14.31 23.79 -16.00
CA HIS A 256 13.27 24.83 -16.04
C HIS A 256 11.92 24.30 -16.54
N LEU A 257 11.85 23.03 -16.96
CA LEU A 257 10.59 22.36 -17.29
C LEU A 257 9.83 21.97 -16.00
N PRO A 258 8.51 21.73 -16.09
CA PRO A 258 7.77 21.06 -15.03
C PRO A 258 8.30 19.63 -14.82
N ILE A 259 7.87 18.96 -13.74
CA ILE A 259 8.23 17.55 -13.48
C ILE A 259 7.98 16.72 -14.75
N GLN A 260 6.76 16.80 -15.29
CA GLN A 260 6.37 16.15 -16.53
C GLN A 260 5.73 17.15 -17.50
N PRO A 261 6.32 17.42 -18.67
CA PRO A 261 5.69 18.21 -19.72
C PRO A 261 4.30 17.67 -20.10
N GLY A 262 3.33 18.56 -20.29
CA GLY A 262 1.94 18.21 -20.61
C GLY A 262 1.08 17.75 -19.44
N CYS A 263 1.64 17.57 -18.23
CA CYS A 263 0.86 17.30 -17.03
C CYS A 263 0.08 18.56 -16.59
N ASN A 264 -1.21 18.39 -16.26
CA ASN A 264 -2.10 19.49 -15.85
C ASN A 264 -2.33 19.56 -14.33
N CYS A 265 -1.53 18.87 -13.53
CA CYS A 265 -1.58 18.99 -12.07
C CYS A 265 -1.09 20.38 -11.63
N PHE A 266 -1.55 20.85 -10.47
CA PHE A 266 -1.15 22.15 -9.92
C PHE A 266 0.38 22.34 -9.92
N THR A 267 1.13 21.32 -9.49
CA THR A 267 2.59 21.39 -9.44
C THR A 267 3.21 21.64 -10.82
N CYS A 268 2.81 20.90 -11.85
CA CYS A 268 3.37 21.05 -13.20
C CYS A 268 2.90 22.33 -13.91
N LEU A 269 1.76 22.89 -13.53
CA LEU A 269 1.27 24.16 -14.10
C LEU A 269 1.98 25.40 -13.54
N HIS A 270 2.57 25.30 -12.35
CA HIS A 270 3.05 26.47 -11.60
C HIS A 270 4.53 26.40 -11.20
N HIS A 271 5.15 25.22 -11.23
CA HIS A 271 6.49 25.01 -10.69
C HIS A 271 7.38 24.22 -11.63
N THR A 272 8.68 24.46 -11.51
CA THR A 272 9.74 23.82 -12.30
C THR A 272 10.49 22.78 -11.47
N ARG A 273 11.23 21.88 -12.13
CA ARG A 273 12.08 20.89 -11.46
C ARG A 273 13.12 21.57 -10.56
N ILE A 274 13.78 22.62 -11.05
CA ILE A 274 14.80 23.35 -10.27
C ILE A 274 14.20 24.01 -9.02
N TYR A 275 12.96 24.51 -9.09
CA TYR A 275 12.29 25.09 -7.92
C TYR A 275 11.97 24.01 -6.87
N ILE A 276 11.50 22.84 -7.29
CA ILE A 276 11.25 21.71 -6.38
C ILE A 276 12.56 21.21 -5.77
N SER A 277 13.63 21.14 -6.55
CA SER A 277 14.98 20.82 -6.06
C SER A 277 15.43 21.83 -5.01
N HIS A 278 15.28 23.13 -5.28
CA HIS A 278 15.59 24.19 -4.32
C HIS A 278 14.80 24.03 -3.02
N LEU A 279 13.50 23.74 -3.07
CA LEU A 279 12.71 23.50 -1.85
C LEU A 279 13.20 22.29 -1.05
N HIS A 280 13.64 21.21 -1.72
CA HIS A 280 14.25 20.06 -1.05
C HIS A 280 15.57 20.45 -0.37
N ILE A 281 16.44 21.18 -1.06
CA ILE A 281 17.73 21.68 -0.50
C ILE A 281 17.46 22.62 0.68
N ALA A 282 16.50 23.52 0.53
CA ALA A 282 16.08 24.49 1.54
C ALA A 282 15.26 23.85 2.67
N GLN A 283 15.04 22.54 2.66
CA GLN A 283 14.39 21.81 3.74
C GLN A 283 12.92 22.22 3.97
N GLU A 284 12.23 22.66 2.91
CA GLU A 284 10.87 23.17 2.98
C GLU A 284 9.84 22.07 2.78
N MET A 285 8.86 21.98 3.70
CA MET A 285 7.73 21.02 3.61
C MET A 285 6.89 21.19 2.35
N LEU A 286 7.01 22.32 1.65
CA LEU A 286 6.36 22.54 0.37
C LEU A 286 6.84 21.56 -0.71
N ALA A 287 8.09 21.09 -0.68
CA ALA A 287 8.60 20.12 -1.65
C ALA A 287 7.80 18.80 -1.66
N PRO A 288 7.68 18.04 -0.55
CA PRO A 288 6.90 16.81 -0.53
C PRO A 288 5.40 17.05 -0.75
N MET A 289 4.86 18.24 -0.41
CA MET A 289 3.46 18.58 -0.72
C MET A 289 3.23 18.70 -2.24
N LEU A 290 4.12 19.41 -2.95
CA LEU A 290 4.06 19.55 -4.40
C LEU A 290 4.25 18.19 -5.11
N LEU A 291 5.16 17.35 -4.61
CA LEU A 291 5.31 15.99 -5.11
C LEU A 291 4.07 15.14 -4.86
N MET A 292 3.43 15.25 -3.69
CA MET A 292 2.20 14.52 -3.38
C MET A 292 1.07 14.88 -4.36
N ILE A 293 0.91 16.17 -4.67
CA ILE A 293 -0.10 16.62 -5.65
C ILE A 293 0.18 16.01 -7.03
N HIS A 294 1.44 16.06 -7.47
CA HIS A 294 1.84 15.52 -8.78
C HIS A 294 1.69 14.00 -8.84
N ASN A 295 2.25 13.27 -7.89
CA ASN A 295 2.25 11.81 -7.85
C ASN A 295 0.83 11.25 -7.70
N SER A 296 -0.02 11.90 -6.90
CA SER A 296 -1.44 11.53 -6.79
C SER A 296 -2.15 11.70 -8.13
N HIS A 297 -1.87 12.79 -8.85
CA HIS A 297 -2.42 13.02 -10.19
C HIS A 297 -2.00 11.92 -11.18
N GLN A 298 -0.72 11.54 -11.20
CA GLN A 298 -0.24 10.44 -12.06
C GLN A 298 -0.88 9.11 -11.69
N TYR A 299 -1.06 8.82 -10.40
CA TYR A 299 -1.72 7.61 -9.94
C TYR A 299 -3.18 7.52 -10.39
N TYR A 300 -3.90 8.65 -10.38
CA TYR A 300 -5.26 8.68 -10.94
C TYR A 300 -5.29 8.43 -12.45
N ARG A 301 -4.30 8.95 -13.22
CA ARG A 301 -4.15 8.63 -14.65
C ARG A 301 -3.89 7.15 -14.86
N PHE A 302 -2.94 6.57 -14.13
CA PHE A 302 -2.66 5.13 -14.15
C PHE A 302 -3.91 4.29 -13.90
N PHE A 303 -4.70 4.61 -12.87
CA PHE A 303 -5.95 3.89 -12.60
C PHE A 303 -7.03 4.13 -13.65
N SER A 304 -7.04 5.30 -14.30
CA SER A 304 -7.94 5.57 -15.44
C SER A 304 -7.62 4.65 -16.61
N ASP A 305 -6.33 4.50 -16.94
CA ASP A 305 -5.87 3.61 -18.00
C ASP A 305 -6.03 2.13 -17.66
N LEU A 306 -5.80 1.74 -16.41
CA LEU A 306 -6.10 0.39 -15.94
C LEU A 306 -7.57 0.04 -16.18
N ARG A 307 -8.51 0.89 -15.74
CA ARG A 307 -9.95 0.68 -15.98
C ARG A 307 -10.28 0.63 -17.47
N ARG A 308 -9.68 1.52 -18.28
CA ARG A 308 -9.88 1.53 -19.72
C ARG A 308 -9.40 0.23 -20.36
N SER A 309 -8.22 -0.26 -19.98
CA SER A 309 -7.65 -1.51 -20.51
C SER A 309 -8.53 -2.72 -20.23
N ILE A 310 -9.18 -2.76 -19.06
CA ILE A 310 -10.16 -3.80 -18.72
C ILE A 310 -11.39 -3.67 -19.61
N SER A 311 -11.93 -2.45 -19.78
CA SER A 311 -13.14 -2.21 -20.58
C SER A 311 -13.00 -2.57 -22.06
N VAL A 312 -11.78 -2.45 -22.62
CA VAL A 312 -11.48 -2.83 -24.02
C VAL A 312 -10.83 -4.22 -24.14
N ASN A 313 -10.83 -5.00 -23.05
CA ASN A 313 -10.28 -6.36 -23.00
C ASN A 313 -8.81 -6.47 -23.43
N LYS A 314 -7.98 -5.49 -23.06
CA LYS A 314 -6.54 -5.42 -23.35
C LYS A 314 -5.68 -5.22 -22.10
N ILE A 315 -6.11 -5.78 -20.98
CA ILE A 315 -5.38 -5.72 -19.71
C ILE A 315 -3.96 -6.31 -19.82
N ASP A 316 -3.73 -7.32 -20.67
CA ASP A 316 -2.38 -7.88 -20.90
C ASP A 316 -1.40 -6.86 -21.49
N SER A 317 -1.86 -6.09 -22.48
CA SER A 317 -1.08 -4.99 -23.04
C SER A 317 -0.79 -3.92 -22.00
N PHE A 318 -1.76 -3.60 -21.15
CA PHE A 318 -1.57 -2.66 -20.05
C PHE A 318 -0.60 -3.17 -19.00
N ILE A 319 -0.60 -4.48 -18.69
CA ILE A 319 0.39 -5.08 -17.79
C ILE A 319 1.80 -4.91 -18.37
N THR A 320 2.01 -5.21 -19.65
CA THR A 320 3.30 -4.97 -20.33
C THR A 320 3.72 -3.51 -20.23
N HIS A 321 2.78 -2.57 -20.42
CA HIS A 321 3.02 -1.13 -20.23
C HIS A 321 3.41 -0.79 -18.79
N ALA A 322 2.69 -1.33 -17.80
CA ALA A 322 2.92 -1.07 -16.38
C ALA A 322 4.31 -1.56 -15.90
N PHE A 323 4.91 -2.55 -16.56
CA PHE A 323 6.28 -3.00 -16.28
C PHE A 323 7.35 -1.95 -16.58
N ASN A 324 7.04 -0.90 -17.34
CA ASN A 324 7.95 0.23 -17.55
C ASN A 324 8.25 0.97 -16.25
N TRP A 325 7.38 0.90 -15.23
CA TRP A 325 7.59 1.52 -13.94
C TRP A 325 7.90 0.49 -12.88
N ARG A 326 9.17 0.44 -12.51
CA ARG A 326 9.65 -0.29 -11.33
C ARG A 326 10.44 0.68 -10.48
N PHE A 327 9.81 1.17 -9.41
CA PHE A 327 10.48 2.11 -8.52
C PHE A 327 11.46 1.37 -7.60
N PRO A 328 12.68 1.87 -7.45
CA PRO A 328 13.71 1.23 -6.65
C PRO A 328 13.36 1.25 -5.15
N ILE A 329 13.40 0.09 -4.49
CA ILE A 329 13.00 -0.07 -3.09
C ILE A 329 13.93 0.71 -2.16
N ASN A 330 15.24 0.70 -2.43
CA ASN A 330 16.26 1.37 -1.63
C ASN A 330 16.05 2.88 -1.52
N ILE A 331 15.46 3.51 -2.54
CA ILE A 331 15.16 4.95 -2.52
C ILE A 331 13.86 5.21 -1.76
N LEU A 332 12.88 4.31 -1.90
CA LEU A 332 11.57 4.42 -1.27
C LEU A 332 11.53 4.10 0.23
N THR A 333 12.61 3.52 0.77
CA THR A 333 12.80 3.35 2.23
C THR A 333 13.34 4.60 2.92
N VAL A 334 13.85 5.58 2.15
CA VAL A 334 14.38 6.83 2.70
C VAL A 334 13.28 7.88 2.74
N ASP A 335 13.00 8.36 3.95
CA ASP A 335 12.09 9.46 4.18
C ASP A 335 12.86 10.77 4.27
N LYS A 336 12.98 11.45 3.12
CA LYS A 336 13.60 12.77 2.98
C LYS A 336 12.75 13.89 3.59
N THR A 337 11.76 13.58 4.43
CA THR A 337 11.04 14.54 5.29
C THR A 337 11.31 14.32 6.78
N ASN A 338 12.07 13.28 7.15
CA ASN A 338 12.41 12.94 8.54
C ASN A 338 13.89 13.13 8.91
N GLU A 339 14.80 13.29 7.95
CA GLU A 339 16.21 13.67 8.21
C GLU A 339 16.35 14.97 9.03
N PHE A 340 15.28 15.76 9.12
CA PHE A 340 15.15 17.01 9.87
C PHE A 340 14.99 16.83 11.39
N LYS A 341 14.71 15.63 11.89
CA LYS A 341 14.52 15.40 13.34
C LYS A 341 15.76 14.89 14.07
N SER A 342 16.76 14.37 13.36
CA SER A 342 17.99 13.83 13.97
C SER A 342 19.14 14.83 14.04
N THR A 343 18.99 16.06 13.56
CA THR A 343 20.04 17.10 13.55
C THR A 343 19.81 18.23 14.56
N VAL A 344 18.91 18.07 15.54
CA VAL A 344 18.99 18.88 16.76
C VAL A 344 20.00 18.22 17.70
N ASN A 345 21.28 18.47 17.41
CA ASN A 345 22.31 18.34 18.43
C ASN A 345 21.93 19.34 19.53
N THR A 346 21.56 18.85 20.71
CA THR A 346 21.41 19.67 21.91
C THR A 346 22.79 20.05 22.42
N ASP A 347 23.53 20.83 21.64
CA ASP A 347 24.63 21.65 22.14
C ASP A 347 24.09 23.08 22.23
N TYR A 348 23.22 23.31 23.23
CA TYR A 348 23.15 24.63 23.81
C TYR A 348 24.38 24.75 24.70
N ASP A 349 25.38 25.46 24.22
CA ASP A 349 26.48 25.97 25.03
C ASP A 349 25.89 26.85 26.13
N ASP A 350 25.96 26.37 27.38
CA ASP A 350 25.89 27.21 28.57
C ASP A 350 27.18 28.03 28.64
N VAL A 351 27.13 29.28 28.15
CA VAL A 351 28.01 30.39 28.60
C VAL A 351 27.22 31.70 28.69
#